data_AF-K0F5B4-F1
#
_entry.id   AF-K0F5B4-F1
#
_cell.length_a   1.000
_cell.length_b   1.000
_cell.length_c   1.000
_cell.angle_alpha   90.00
_cell.angle_beta   90.00
_cell.angle_gamma   90.00
#
_symmetry.space_group_name_H-M   'P 1'
#
loop_
_entity.id
_entity.type
_entity.pdbx_description
1 polymer ?
#
loop_
_entity_poly.entity_id
_entity_poly.type
_entity_poly.pdbx_seq_one_letter_code
_entity_poly.pdbx_strand_id
1 'polypeptide(L)'
;MTRYWPMTRETLTIGSPFGPRDGGFHSGQDFPAPDGTPIHACAGGTVLHLGAAAGYGQWIVIDHPAAQGGGVTEYGHMWDARATGLSVGDRVEAGRLIGYVGSNGQSSGPHLHLSVMPYGYDPGAKIDPLDWLAAARFPGGFLSSLSDPEQRELLDRTREVWTQLLGPAGQGWPQLGRHANGANRTVVDALAAIQPAKHPG
;
A
#
# COMPACT_ATOMS: atom_id res chain seq x y z
N MET A 1 -12.77 -14.57 3.24
CA MET A 1 -11.50 -14.12 2.64
C MET A 1 -10.94 -12.90 3.36
N THR A 2 -9.66 -12.87 3.70
CA THR A 2 -8.98 -11.59 3.99
C THR A 2 -8.70 -10.89 2.66
N ARG A 3 -9.14 -9.64 2.53
CA ARG A 3 -8.89 -8.82 1.34
C ARG A 3 -8.08 -7.59 1.71
N TYR A 4 -7.26 -7.16 0.76
CA TYR A 4 -6.50 -5.93 0.82
C TYR A 4 -6.88 -5.02 -0.35
N TRP A 5 -6.82 -3.71 -0.14
CA TRP A 5 -6.71 -2.75 -1.23
C TRP A 5 -5.43 -3.05 -2.04
N PRO A 6 -5.41 -2.80 -3.36
CA PRO A 6 -4.24 -3.08 -4.17
C PRO A 6 -3.06 -2.13 -3.88
N MET A 7 -3.31 -1.03 -3.18
CA MET A 7 -2.34 0.03 -2.90
C MET A 7 -2.43 0.47 -1.44
N THR A 8 -1.36 1.09 -0.95
CA THR A 8 -1.31 1.69 0.40
C THR A 8 -2.31 2.85 0.53
N ARG A 9 -2.62 3.27 1.74
CA ARG A 9 -3.57 4.37 1.98
C ARG A 9 -3.07 5.69 1.39
N GLU A 10 -1.76 5.86 1.38
CA GLU A 10 -1.05 7.06 0.94
C GLU A 10 -1.08 7.21 -0.58
N THR A 11 -1.10 6.07 -1.31
CA THR A 11 -1.03 6.05 -2.76
C THR A 11 -2.37 5.74 -3.43
N LEU A 12 -3.37 5.24 -2.69
CA LEU A 12 -4.66 4.90 -3.25
C LEU A 12 -5.44 6.16 -3.66
N THR A 13 -5.70 6.31 -4.95
CA THR A 13 -6.66 7.27 -5.50
C THR A 13 -7.72 6.54 -6.30
N ILE A 14 -9.01 6.86 -6.09
CA ILE A 14 -10.11 6.30 -6.88
C ILE A 14 -10.21 7.09 -8.19
N GLY A 15 -10.00 6.40 -9.32
CA GLY A 15 -10.14 6.97 -10.66
C GLY A 15 -11.41 6.51 -11.37
N SER A 16 -11.28 6.25 -12.68
CA SER A 16 -12.40 5.86 -13.55
C SER A 16 -13.12 4.61 -13.01
N PRO A 17 -14.42 4.71 -12.68
CA PRO A 17 -15.13 3.65 -11.99
C PRO A 17 -15.57 2.53 -12.94
N PHE A 18 -15.84 1.36 -12.36
CA PHE A 18 -16.54 0.28 -13.05
C PHE A 18 -17.92 0.76 -13.50
N GLY A 19 -18.32 0.45 -14.74
CA GLY A 19 -19.65 0.84 -15.21
C GLY A 19 -19.81 1.18 -16.70
N PRO A 20 -21.02 1.58 -17.11
CA PRO A 20 -21.31 1.99 -18.48
C PRO A 20 -20.64 3.33 -18.83
N ARG A 21 -20.28 3.49 -20.11
CA ARG A 21 -19.90 4.78 -20.71
C ARG A 21 -20.40 4.85 -22.15
N ASP A 22 -20.29 6.04 -22.73
CA ASP A 22 -20.62 6.25 -24.13
C ASP A 22 -19.80 5.28 -25.01
N GLY A 23 -20.49 4.31 -25.61
CA GLY A 23 -19.88 3.30 -26.47
C GLY A 23 -19.31 2.04 -25.80
N GLY A 24 -19.48 1.79 -24.49
CA GLY A 24 -19.03 0.52 -23.90
C GLY A 24 -19.27 0.27 -22.40
N PHE A 25 -18.70 -0.82 -21.86
CA PHE A 25 -18.74 -1.20 -20.42
C PHE A 25 -17.35 -1.41 -19.74
N HIS A 26 -17.05 -0.72 -18.62
CA HIS A 26 -15.69 -0.52 -18.10
C HIS A 26 -15.57 -1.56 -17.02
N SER A 27 -14.99 -2.68 -17.40
CA SER A 27 -15.04 -3.90 -16.60
C SER A 27 -13.95 -3.92 -15.53
N GLY A 28 -13.65 -2.77 -14.93
CA GLY A 28 -12.72 -2.68 -13.82
C GLY A 28 -12.77 -1.32 -13.15
N GLN A 29 -11.96 -1.16 -12.12
CA GLN A 29 -11.74 0.08 -11.41
C GLN A 29 -10.32 0.54 -11.69
N ASP A 30 -10.18 1.79 -12.13
CA ASP A 30 -8.87 2.39 -12.32
C ASP A 30 -8.43 3.09 -11.04
N PHE A 31 -7.16 2.90 -10.67
CA PHE A 31 -6.49 3.57 -9.57
C PHE A 31 -5.30 4.36 -10.10
N PRO A 32 -5.46 5.66 -10.41
CA PRO A 32 -4.38 6.54 -10.82
C PRO A 32 -3.30 6.61 -9.74
N ALA A 33 -2.04 6.44 -10.13
CA ALA A 33 -0.90 6.55 -9.23
C ALA A 33 0.37 6.81 -10.05
N PRO A 34 1.42 7.42 -9.47
CA PRO A 34 2.70 7.58 -10.16
C PRO A 34 3.24 6.26 -10.72
N ASP A 35 3.90 6.32 -11.86
CA ASP A 35 4.65 5.18 -12.42
C ASP A 35 5.62 4.61 -11.36
N GLY A 36 5.69 3.28 -11.27
CA GLY A 36 6.48 2.59 -10.26
C GLY A 36 5.80 2.42 -8.90
N THR A 37 4.57 2.93 -8.71
CA THR A 37 3.82 2.73 -7.45
C THR A 37 3.60 1.22 -7.18
N PRO A 38 3.92 0.69 -5.97
CA PRO A 38 3.71 -0.72 -5.65
C PRO A 38 2.26 -1.18 -5.71
N ILE A 39 2.02 -2.33 -6.36
CA ILE A 39 0.73 -3.03 -6.44
C ILE A 39 0.79 -4.31 -5.60
N HIS A 40 -0.23 -4.53 -4.78
CA HIS A 40 -0.34 -5.67 -3.88
C HIS A 40 -1.53 -6.55 -4.28
N ALA A 41 -1.41 -7.86 -4.05
CA ALA A 41 -2.50 -8.80 -4.27
C ALA A 41 -3.67 -8.46 -3.35
N CYS A 42 -4.83 -8.16 -3.92
CA CYS A 42 -6.04 -7.92 -3.12
C CYS A 42 -6.45 -9.15 -2.31
N ALA A 43 -6.03 -10.34 -2.75
CA ALA A 43 -6.39 -11.62 -2.16
C ALA A 43 -5.34 -12.68 -2.48
N GLY A 44 -5.23 -13.70 -1.62
CA GLY A 44 -4.31 -14.82 -1.83
C GLY A 44 -4.83 -15.79 -2.90
N GLY A 45 -3.93 -16.46 -3.60
CA GLY A 45 -4.30 -17.30 -4.74
C GLY A 45 -3.12 -17.91 -5.49
N THR A 46 -3.41 -18.37 -6.70
CA THR A 46 -2.43 -18.91 -7.66
C THR A 46 -2.37 -18.02 -8.89
N VAL A 47 -1.16 -17.69 -9.36
CA VAL A 47 -0.99 -16.91 -10.58
C VAL A 47 -1.43 -17.74 -11.80
N LEU A 48 -2.51 -17.34 -12.47
CA LEU A 48 -3.00 -17.96 -13.71
C LEU A 48 -2.30 -17.42 -14.96
N HIS A 49 -2.14 -16.10 -15.03
CA HIS A 49 -1.53 -15.42 -16.16
C HIS A 49 -0.55 -14.36 -15.66
N LEU A 50 0.55 -14.19 -16.39
CA LEU A 50 1.57 -13.20 -16.08
C LEU A 50 2.31 -12.79 -17.35
N GLY A 51 2.36 -11.49 -17.61
CA GLY A 51 3.12 -10.90 -18.72
C GLY A 51 2.24 -10.13 -19.70
N ALA A 52 2.57 -10.22 -21.00
CA ALA A 52 1.89 -9.43 -22.03
C ALA A 52 0.43 -9.84 -22.23
N ALA A 53 -0.45 -8.85 -22.37
CA ALA A 53 -1.87 -9.05 -22.68
C ALA A 53 -2.45 -7.92 -23.52
N ALA A 54 -3.29 -8.27 -24.50
CA ALA A 54 -3.97 -7.31 -25.35
C ALA A 54 -4.87 -6.39 -24.51
N GLY A 55 -4.86 -5.08 -24.79
CA GLY A 55 -5.54 -4.06 -24.01
C GLY A 55 -4.80 -3.68 -22.73
N TYR A 56 -4.40 -4.67 -21.92
CA TYR A 56 -3.74 -4.47 -20.63
C TYR A 56 -2.26 -4.04 -20.74
N GLY A 57 -1.59 -4.35 -21.85
CA GLY A 57 -0.14 -4.18 -21.98
C GLY A 57 0.60 -5.27 -21.23
N GLN A 58 0.68 -5.13 -19.90
CA GLN A 58 1.10 -6.20 -18.99
C GLN A 58 0.04 -6.40 -17.93
N TRP A 59 -0.07 -7.64 -17.46
CA TRP A 59 -0.96 -7.98 -16.36
C TRP A 59 -0.44 -9.14 -15.52
N ILE A 60 -1.07 -9.29 -14.36
CA ILE A 60 -1.07 -10.53 -13.58
C ILE A 60 -2.53 -10.89 -13.26
N VAL A 61 -2.85 -12.18 -13.33
CA VAL A 61 -4.18 -12.72 -13.02
C VAL A 61 -4.03 -13.74 -11.91
N ILE A 62 -4.77 -13.59 -10.82
CA ILE A 62 -4.67 -14.42 -9.62
C ILE A 62 -6.01 -15.11 -9.38
N ASP A 63 -6.01 -16.44 -9.42
CA ASP A 63 -7.14 -17.30 -9.04
C ASP A 63 -7.18 -17.53 -7.54
N HIS A 64 -8.30 -17.20 -6.93
CA HIS A 64 -8.51 -17.29 -5.51
C HIS A 64 -9.21 -18.60 -5.16
N PRO A 65 -8.68 -19.37 -4.19
CA PRO A 65 -9.22 -20.70 -3.90
C PRO A 65 -10.64 -20.62 -3.36
N ALA A 66 -11.49 -21.56 -3.79
CA ALA A 66 -12.88 -21.69 -3.33
C ALA A 66 -13.01 -21.75 -1.80
N ALA A 67 -12.03 -22.38 -1.12
CA ALA A 67 -11.97 -22.46 0.34
C ALA A 67 -11.88 -21.08 1.04
N GLN A 68 -11.52 -20.02 0.31
CA GLN A 68 -11.46 -18.66 0.84
C GLN A 68 -12.59 -17.75 0.33
N GLY A 69 -13.46 -18.25 -0.57
CA GLY A 69 -14.55 -17.50 -1.21
C GLY A 69 -14.57 -17.62 -2.72
N GLY A 70 -13.50 -18.14 -3.35
CA GLY A 70 -13.36 -18.15 -4.80
C GLY A 70 -13.06 -16.77 -5.38
N GLY A 71 -13.08 -16.69 -6.71
CA GLY A 71 -12.92 -15.46 -7.47
C GLY A 71 -11.60 -15.39 -8.22
N VAL A 72 -11.51 -14.41 -9.12
CA VAL A 72 -10.27 -14.10 -9.83
C VAL A 72 -10.09 -12.59 -9.88
N THR A 73 -8.86 -12.14 -9.70
CA THR A 73 -8.49 -10.72 -9.88
C THR A 73 -7.51 -10.56 -11.03
N GLU A 74 -7.72 -9.53 -11.85
CA GLU A 74 -6.81 -9.11 -12.92
C GLU A 74 -6.24 -7.74 -12.58
N TYR A 75 -4.94 -7.56 -12.72
CA TYR A 75 -4.23 -6.31 -12.45
C TYR A 75 -3.54 -5.88 -13.73
N GLY A 76 -3.89 -4.70 -14.24
CA GLY A 76 -3.57 -4.21 -15.57
C GLY A 76 -2.69 -2.97 -15.63
N HIS A 77 -2.21 -2.65 -16.84
CA HIS A 77 -1.39 -1.47 -17.17
C HIS A 77 -0.07 -1.36 -16.39
N MET A 78 0.33 -2.43 -15.72
CA MET A 78 1.50 -2.50 -14.86
C MET A 78 2.80 -2.70 -15.65
N TRP A 79 3.94 -2.66 -14.96
CA TRP A 79 5.20 -3.23 -15.45
C TRP A 79 5.18 -4.76 -15.38
N ASP A 80 6.08 -5.44 -16.08
CA ASP A 80 6.15 -6.91 -16.06
C ASP A 80 6.33 -7.42 -14.61
N ALA A 81 5.33 -8.16 -14.12
CA ALA A 81 5.28 -8.69 -12.76
C ALA A 81 6.43 -9.68 -12.47
N ARG A 82 7.15 -10.20 -13.48
CA ARG A 82 8.37 -11.00 -13.27
C ARG A 82 9.43 -10.25 -12.48
N ALA A 83 9.41 -8.91 -12.48
CA ALA A 83 10.30 -8.09 -11.64
C ALA A 83 10.12 -8.35 -10.14
N THR A 84 9.00 -8.96 -9.72
CA THR A 84 8.73 -9.36 -8.33
C THR A 84 9.14 -10.80 -8.02
N GLY A 85 9.72 -11.51 -8.99
CA GLY A 85 10.09 -12.93 -8.87
C GLY A 85 8.92 -13.90 -9.00
N LEU A 86 7.73 -13.44 -9.41
CA LEU A 86 6.56 -14.28 -9.64
C LEU A 86 6.56 -14.92 -11.03
N SER A 87 6.03 -16.13 -11.11
CA SER A 87 5.76 -16.90 -12.31
C SER A 87 4.34 -17.48 -12.30
N VAL A 88 3.83 -17.88 -13.47
CA VAL A 88 2.58 -18.63 -13.57
C VAL A 88 2.69 -19.92 -12.74
N GLY A 89 1.67 -20.20 -11.93
CA GLY A 89 1.64 -21.33 -10.99
C GLY A 89 2.10 -20.98 -9.57
N ASP A 90 2.72 -19.82 -9.35
CA ASP A 90 3.14 -19.41 -8.00
C ASP A 90 1.95 -19.11 -7.10
N ARG A 91 2.12 -19.42 -5.82
CA ARG A 91 1.19 -18.98 -4.77
C ARG A 91 1.52 -17.58 -4.29
N VAL A 92 0.49 -16.78 -4.13
CA VAL A 92 0.56 -15.42 -3.58
C VAL A 92 -0.33 -15.31 -2.35
N GLU A 93 0.17 -14.61 -1.33
CA GLU A 93 -0.61 -14.27 -0.15
C GLU A 93 -1.31 -12.92 -0.35
N ALA A 94 -2.45 -12.72 0.32
CA ALA A 94 -3.14 -11.44 0.29
C ALA A 94 -2.24 -10.34 0.88
N GLY A 95 -2.13 -9.20 0.20
CA GLY A 95 -1.26 -8.09 0.58
C GLY A 95 0.20 -8.24 0.13
N ARG A 96 0.58 -9.35 -0.54
CA ARG A 96 1.91 -9.52 -1.13
C ARG A 96 2.12 -8.54 -2.28
N LEU A 97 3.32 -7.98 -2.41
CA LEU A 97 3.76 -7.21 -3.59
C LEU A 97 3.73 -8.10 -4.84
N ILE A 98 3.03 -7.66 -5.89
CA ILE A 98 2.85 -8.40 -7.15
C ILE A 98 3.27 -7.63 -8.40
N GLY A 99 3.57 -6.34 -8.26
CA GLY A 99 4.17 -5.56 -9.34
C GLY A 99 4.11 -4.07 -9.07
N TYR A 100 4.20 -3.29 -10.14
CA TYR A 100 4.33 -1.84 -10.07
C TYR A 100 3.47 -1.19 -11.15
N VAL A 101 2.83 -0.07 -10.82
CA VAL A 101 2.06 0.72 -11.78
C VAL A 101 2.93 1.12 -12.95
N GLY A 102 2.41 1.00 -14.16
CA GLY A 102 3.01 1.52 -15.38
C GLY A 102 1.94 2.25 -16.19
N SER A 103 2.19 2.38 -17.49
CA SER A 103 1.22 2.88 -18.46
C SER A 103 1.19 2.01 -19.72
N ASN A 104 1.40 0.70 -19.55
CA ASN A 104 1.50 -0.24 -20.66
C ASN A 104 0.12 -0.52 -21.29
N GLY A 105 0.12 -0.82 -22.60
CA GLY A 105 -1.11 -1.18 -23.33
C GLY A 105 -1.98 0.02 -23.66
N GLN A 106 -3.29 -0.16 -23.62
CA GLN A 106 -4.28 0.88 -23.89
C GLN A 106 -4.49 1.73 -22.64
N SER A 107 -3.57 2.65 -22.39
CA SER A 107 -3.60 3.56 -21.24
C SER A 107 -3.36 5.00 -21.68
N SER A 108 -4.03 5.96 -21.03
CA SER A 108 -3.81 7.41 -21.22
C SER A 108 -2.82 8.02 -20.22
N GLY A 109 -2.33 7.22 -19.26
CA GLY A 109 -1.35 7.64 -18.25
C GLY A 109 -1.21 6.62 -17.11
N PRO A 110 -0.23 6.78 -16.21
CA PRO A 110 0.02 5.79 -15.17
C PRO A 110 -1.17 5.51 -14.24
N HIS A 111 -1.62 4.26 -14.21
CA HIS A 111 -2.67 3.76 -13.32
C HIS A 111 -2.65 2.23 -13.23
N LEU A 112 -3.28 1.67 -12.19
CA LEU A 112 -3.68 0.27 -12.14
C LEU A 112 -5.12 0.13 -12.63
N HIS A 113 -5.38 -0.79 -13.56
CA HIS A 113 -6.74 -1.28 -13.81
C HIS A 113 -6.97 -2.59 -13.05
N LEU A 114 -7.97 -2.64 -12.17
CA LEU A 114 -8.35 -3.83 -11.42
C LEU A 114 -9.67 -4.38 -11.94
N SER A 115 -9.71 -5.64 -12.35
CA SER A 115 -10.97 -6.37 -12.58
C SER A 115 -11.16 -7.45 -11.52
N VAL A 116 -12.42 -7.72 -11.17
CA VAL A 116 -12.80 -8.80 -10.25
C VAL A 116 -13.84 -9.69 -10.91
N MET A 117 -13.62 -11.00 -10.87
CA MET A 117 -14.60 -12.03 -11.22
C MET A 117 -14.98 -12.77 -9.93
N PRO A 118 -16.26 -12.93 -9.59
CA PRO A 118 -16.66 -13.44 -8.27
C PRO A 118 -16.51 -14.96 -8.09
N TYR A 119 -16.33 -15.73 -9.17
CA TYR A 119 -16.31 -17.19 -9.13
C TYR A 119 -15.04 -17.77 -9.77
N GLY A 120 -15.12 -18.32 -10.97
CA GLY A 120 -13.95 -18.75 -11.73
C GLY A 120 -13.48 -17.67 -12.69
N TYR A 121 -12.44 -17.99 -13.44
CA TYR A 121 -11.97 -17.14 -14.54
C TYR A 121 -13.01 -17.11 -15.66
N ASP A 122 -13.77 -16.02 -15.71
CA ASP A 122 -14.76 -15.69 -16.73
C ASP A 122 -14.70 -14.18 -17.04
N PRO A 123 -13.96 -13.78 -18.09
CA PRO A 123 -13.84 -12.38 -18.49
C PRO A 123 -15.18 -11.67 -18.78
N GLY A 124 -16.26 -12.42 -19.01
CA GLY A 124 -17.61 -11.88 -19.23
C GLY A 124 -18.40 -11.60 -17.94
N ALA A 125 -17.96 -12.11 -16.78
CA ALA A 125 -18.68 -12.05 -15.51
C ALA A 125 -18.01 -11.14 -14.46
N LYS A 126 -17.46 -10.01 -14.91
CA LYS A 126 -16.77 -9.05 -14.03
C LYS A 126 -17.78 -8.24 -13.19
N ILE A 127 -17.42 -7.96 -11.94
CA ILE A 127 -18.21 -7.18 -10.98
C ILE A 127 -17.46 -5.91 -10.56
N ASP A 128 -18.16 -4.99 -9.88
CA ASP A 128 -17.56 -3.77 -9.35
C ASP A 128 -16.48 -4.10 -8.30
N PRO A 129 -15.20 -3.76 -8.55
CA PRO A 129 -14.12 -3.99 -7.59
C PRO A 129 -14.29 -3.20 -6.29
N LEU A 130 -14.92 -2.03 -6.29
CA LEU A 130 -15.10 -1.23 -5.08
C LEU A 130 -16.06 -1.91 -4.09
N ASP A 131 -17.17 -2.47 -4.61
CA ASP A 131 -18.09 -3.28 -3.79
C ASP A 131 -17.39 -4.51 -3.23
N TRP A 132 -16.58 -5.17 -4.06
CA TRP A 132 -15.79 -6.32 -3.61
C TRP A 132 -14.69 -5.92 -2.60
N LEU A 133 -14.17 -4.70 -2.64
CA LEU A 133 -13.15 -4.19 -1.71
C LEU A 133 -13.72 -3.50 -0.47
N ALA A 134 -15.04 -3.39 -0.29
CA ALA A 134 -15.66 -2.57 0.76
C ALA A 134 -15.15 -2.85 2.20
N ALA A 135 -14.75 -4.08 2.52
CA ALA A 135 -14.22 -4.49 3.82
C ALA A 135 -12.71 -4.84 3.79
N ALA A 136 -12.01 -4.41 2.73
CA ALA A 136 -10.59 -4.71 2.56
C ALA A 136 -9.70 -3.85 3.47
N ARG A 137 -8.59 -4.43 3.92
CA ARG A 137 -7.55 -3.76 4.69
C ARG A 137 -6.57 -3.03 3.76
N PHE A 138 -5.83 -2.05 4.24
CA PHE A 138 -4.73 -1.48 3.44
C PHE A 138 -3.46 -2.35 3.58
N PRO A 139 -2.72 -2.62 2.48
CA PRO A 139 -1.43 -3.27 2.53
C PRO A 139 -0.40 -2.31 3.13
N GLY A 140 0.74 -2.85 3.59
CA GLY A 140 1.86 -2.00 4.00
C GLY A 140 1.63 -1.20 5.28
N GLY A 141 0.90 -1.74 6.27
CA GLY A 141 1.14 -1.26 7.63
C GLY A 141 2.63 -1.44 7.91
N PHE A 142 3.41 -0.37 8.15
CA PHE A 142 4.86 -0.47 8.42
C PHE A 142 5.20 -1.55 9.46
N LEU A 143 4.28 -1.75 10.41
CA LEU A 143 4.36 -2.82 11.38
C LEU A 143 4.22 -4.22 10.76
N SER A 144 3.35 -4.43 9.77
CA SER A 144 3.10 -5.75 9.17
C SER A 144 4.28 -6.36 8.41
N SER A 145 5.27 -5.59 7.97
CA SER A 145 6.52 -6.13 7.43
C SER A 145 7.51 -6.58 8.51
N LEU A 146 7.28 -6.15 9.75
CA LEU A 146 8.05 -6.56 10.92
C LEU A 146 7.35 -7.77 11.55
N SER A 147 8.11 -8.77 11.96
CA SER A 147 7.62 -9.84 12.83
C SER A 147 7.08 -9.26 14.15
N ASP A 148 6.20 -9.98 14.85
CA ASP A 148 5.66 -9.51 16.14
C ASP A 148 6.77 -9.08 17.14
N PRO A 149 7.92 -9.78 17.25
CA PRO A 149 9.05 -9.29 18.04
C PRO A 149 9.64 -7.96 17.55
N GLU A 150 9.82 -7.79 16.23
CA GLU A 150 10.35 -6.55 15.65
C GLU A 150 9.37 -5.38 15.82
N GLN A 151 8.06 -5.62 15.73
CA GLN A 151 7.04 -4.61 16.01
C GLN A 151 7.09 -4.17 17.48
N ARG A 152 7.24 -5.10 18.42
CA ARG A 152 7.38 -4.79 19.85
C ARG A 152 8.65 -4.00 20.12
N GLU A 153 9.77 -4.43 19.56
CA GLU A 153 11.06 -3.74 19.67
C GLU A 153 10.98 -2.30 19.14
N LEU A 154 10.35 -2.10 17.97
CA LEU A 154 10.12 -0.77 17.42
C LEU A 154 9.27 0.12 18.34
N LEU A 155 8.19 -0.43 18.91
CA LEU A 155 7.33 0.29 19.84
C LEU A 155 8.07 0.67 21.12
N ASP A 156 8.89 -0.22 21.66
CA ASP A 156 9.66 0.02 22.87
C ASP A 156 10.75 1.08 22.64
N ARG A 157 11.48 1.02 21.52
CA ARG A 157 12.43 2.07 21.11
C ARG A 157 11.76 3.43 20.91
N THR A 158 10.58 3.44 20.29
CA THR A 158 9.82 4.69 20.07
C THR A 158 9.39 5.30 21.40
N ARG A 159 8.91 4.48 22.35
CA ARG A 159 8.56 4.93 23.71
C ARG A 159 9.76 5.42 24.50
N GLU A 160 10.91 4.76 24.35
CA GLU A 160 12.15 5.16 24.99
C GLU A 160 12.59 6.55 24.49
N VAL A 161 12.68 6.74 23.16
CA VAL A 161 13.02 8.04 22.56
C VAL A 161 12.02 9.12 22.99
N TRP A 162 10.73 8.81 22.99
CA TRP A 162 9.71 9.76 23.45
C TRP A 162 9.91 10.18 24.91
N THR A 163 10.24 9.22 25.79
CA THR A 163 10.55 9.47 27.20
C THR A 163 11.83 10.30 27.35
N GLN A 164 12.85 10.05 26.52
CA GLN A 164 14.07 10.85 26.53
C GLN A 164 13.84 12.28 26.06
N LEU A 165 12.95 12.51 25.09
CA LEU A 165 12.61 13.85 24.63
C LEU A 165 11.89 14.66 25.72
N LEU A 166 10.92 14.04 26.40
CA LEU A 166 10.10 14.71 27.42
C LEU A 166 10.73 14.73 28.83
N GLY A 167 11.74 13.91 29.09
CA GLY A 167 12.32 13.70 30.40
C GLY A 167 11.49 12.80 31.33
N PRO A 168 11.99 12.49 32.53
CA PRO A 168 11.36 11.57 33.47
C PRO A 168 9.90 11.94 33.73
N ALA A 169 8.98 10.98 33.52
CA ALA A 169 7.53 11.16 33.65
C ALA A 169 6.96 12.38 32.89
N GLY A 170 7.64 12.83 31.83
CA GLY A 170 7.26 14.00 31.05
C GLY A 170 7.48 15.35 31.75
N GLN A 171 8.29 15.40 32.81
CA GLN A 171 8.53 16.59 33.63
C GLN A 171 9.75 17.41 33.18
N GLY A 172 10.25 17.17 31.96
CA GLY A 172 11.48 17.77 31.46
C GLY A 172 12.72 17.29 32.20
N TRP A 173 13.85 17.89 31.86
CA TRP A 173 15.16 17.56 32.41
C TRP A 173 15.68 18.74 33.25
N PRO A 174 15.89 18.57 34.57
CA PRO A 174 16.37 19.64 35.43
C PRO A 174 17.69 20.27 34.94
N GLN A 175 18.56 19.48 34.32
CA GLN A 175 19.84 19.95 33.77
C GLN A 175 19.70 20.86 32.54
N LEU A 176 18.54 20.89 31.89
CA LEU A 176 18.26 21.79 30.75
C LEU A 176 17.70 23.15 31.23
N GLY A 177 17.58 23.36 32.54
CA GLY A 177 17.00 24.56 33.13
C GLY A 177 15.48 24.53 33.17
N ARG A 178 14.88 25.64 33.59
CA ARG A 178 13.43 25.79 33.76
C ARG A 178 12.86 26.91 32.91
N HIS A 179 11.61 26.73 32.49
CA HIS A 179 10.78 27.80 31.94
C HIS A 179 10.40 28.79 33.04
N ALA A 180 9.92 29.98 32.67
CA ALA A 180 9.52 31.03 33.62
C ALA A 180 8.39 30.59 34.58
N ASN A 181 7.57 29.61 34.16
CA ASN A 181 6.53 29.00 34.98
C ASN A 181 7.05 27.91 35.96
N GLY A 182 8.37 27.67 35.99
CA GLY A 182 9.02 26.71 36.88
C GLY A 182 9.11 25.27 36.38
N ALA A 183 8.52 24.92 35.23
CA ALA A 183 8.63 23.59 34.63
C ALA A 183 10.05 23.35 34.08
N ASN A 184 10.60 22.13 34.18
CA ASN A 184 11.89 21.85 33.55
C ASN A 184 11.75 21.84 32.02
N ARG A 185 12.82 22.23 31.33
CA ARG A 185 12.89 22.19 29.87
C ARG A 185 13.07 20.77 29.35
N THR A 186 12.46 20.49 28.21
CA THR A 186 12.63 19.25 27.45
C THR A 186 13.86 19.32 26.54
N VAL A 187 14.24 18.21 25.92
CA VAL A 187 15.30 18.22 24.89
C VAL A 187 14.90 19.13 23.72
N VAL A 188 13.61 19.14 23.37
CA VAL A 188 13.06 20.00 22.31
C VAL A 188 13.23 21.48 22.65
N ASP A 189 12.96 21.88 23.89
CA ASP A 189 13.18 23.26 24.36
C ASP A 189 14.66 23.68 24.25
N ALA A 190 15.57 22.76 24.60
CA ALA A 190 17.01 23.03 24.53
C ALA A 190 17.49 23.19 23.08
N LEU A 191 17.01 22.34 22.16
CA LEU A 191 17.31 22.45 20.73
C LEU A 191 16.78 23.75 20.14
N ALA A 192 15.57 24.16 20.50
CA ALA A 192 14.96 25.42 20.04
C ALA A 192 15.71 26.67 20.51
N ALA A 193 16.50 26.58 21.58
CA ALA A 193 17.28 27.68 22.13
C ALA A 193 18.67 27.85 21.50
N ILE A 194 19.12 26.92 20.63
CA ILE A 194 20.43 27.00 19.98
C ILE A 194 20.42 28.15 18.98
N GLN A 195 21.22 29.19 19.25
CA GLN A 195 21.43 30.28 18.30
C GLN A 195 22.42 29.87 17.20
N PRO A 196 22.22 30.29 15.94
CA PRO A 196 23.20 30.04 14.89
C PRO A 196 24.54 30.70 15.25
N ALA A 197 25.64 29.98 15.01
CA ALA A 197 26.98 30.48 15.28
C ALA A 197 27.23 31.77 14.50
N LYS A 198 27.62 32.83 15.19
CA LYS A 198 28.11 34.05 14.53
C LYS A 198 29.48 33.72 13.93
N HIS A 199 29.57 33.66 12.61
CA HIS A 199 30.87 33.60 11.94
C HIS A 199 31.64 34.90 12.23
N PRO A 200 32.88 34.84 12.74
CA PRO A 200 33.75 36.01 12.79
C PRO A 200 34.07 36.41 11.35
N GLY A 201 33.68 37.63 10.97
CA GLY A 201 34.05 38.25 9.69
C GLY A 201 35.50 38.69 9.66
#